data_AF-A0A7W2KD36-F1
#
_entry.id   AF-A0A7W2KD36-F1
#
_cell.length_a   1.000
_cell.length_b   1.000
_cell.length_c   1.000
_cell.angle_alpha   90.00
_cell.angle_beta   90.00
_cell.angle_gamma   90.00
#
_symmetry.space_group_name_H-M   'P 1'
#
loop_
_entity.id
_entity.type
_entity.pdbx_description
1 polymer ?
#
loop_
_entity_poly.entity_id
_entity_poly.type
_entity_poly.pdbx_seq_one_letter_code
_entity_poly.pdbx_strand_id
1 'polypeptide(L)'
;MVINDGSLAENIVGSSAYRELLAELVDATGIEVESEYAEVFARLDSTKIVKAKVDVDDLMFILTSQMDLIKRYSLSKFQALSDEEDDQEYPVGAEPSGDERSKTLSVGKYSQGFLLTNLIEFALAMSGHECLLEYIKLCRIPHAKKYTDQIIKLTGLG
;
A
#
# COMPACT_ATOMS: atom_id res chain seq x y z
N MET A 1 -21.34 24.17 -13.85
CA MET A 1 -20.76 23.66 -12.60
C MET A 1 -19.67 22.69 -13.03
N VAL A 2 -18.41 23.10 -12.92
CA VAL A 2 -17.27 22.26 -13.29
C VAL A 2 -17.09 21.29 -12.13
N ILE A 3 -17.53 20.04 -12.31
CA ILE A 3 -17.14 18.97 -11.41
C ILE A 3 -15.67 18.72 -11.77
N ASN A 4 -14.76 18.89 -10.80
CA ASN A 4 -13.39 18.45 -10.97
C ASN A 4 -13.45 16.93 -11.15
N ASP A 5 -13.35 16.45 -12.39
CA ASP A 5 -13.37 15.03 -12.76
C ASP A 5 -12.04 14.35 -12.37
N GLY A 6 -11.57 14.58 -11.15
CA GLY A 6 -10.43 13.86 -10.59
C GLY A 6 -10.80 12.39 -10.44
N SER A 7 -9.86 11.51 -10.80
CA SER A 7 -9.98 10.08 -10.55
C SER A 7 -10.19 9.79 -9.05
N LEU A 8 -10.82 8.65 -8.72
CA LEU A 8 -11.10 8.26 -7.33
C LEU A 8 -9.87 8.38 -6.43
N ALA A 9 -8.70 8.00 -6.95
CA ALA A 9 -7.46 8.06 -6.22
C ALA A 9 -6.93 9.49 -6.03
N GLU A 10 -7.13 10.40 -6.99
CA GLU A 10 -6.71 11.80 -6.85
C GLU A 10 -7.45 12.51 -5.72
N ASN A 11 -8.73 12.18 -5.51
CA ASN A 11 -9.51 12.74 -4.40
C ASN A 11 -8.92 12.36 -3.04
N ILE A 12 -8.49 11.09 -2.88
CA ILE A 12 -7.90 10.61 -1.63
C ILE A 12 -6.48 11.14 -1.46
N VAL A 13 -5.61 10.95 -2.47
CA VAL A 13 -4.19 11.36 -2.42
C VAL A 13 -4.04 12.88 -2.32
N GLY A 14 -4.98 13.64 -2.89
CA GLY A 14 -5.03 15.09 -2.80
C GLY A 14 -5.52 15.63 -1.46
N SER A 15 -6.10 14.80 -0.59
CA SER A 15 -6.64 15.23 0.69
C SER A 15 -5.56 15.65 1.69
N SER A 16 -5.90 16.57 2.60
CA SER A 16 -4.97 17.03 3.64
C SER A 16 -4.56 15.90 4.58
N ALA A 17 -5.51 15.08 5.02
CA ALA A 17 -5.25 13.96 5.91
C ALA A 17 -4.29 12.93 5.29
N TYR A 18 -4.43 12.65 3.99
CA TYR A 18 -3.53 11.73 3.29
C TYR A 18 -2.11 12.30 3.22
N ARG A 19 -1.98 13.57 2.85
CA ARG A 19 -0.67 14.25 2.72
C ARG A 19 0.04 14.39 4.05
N GLU A 20 -0.70 14.67 5.12
CA GLU A 20 -0.18 14.70 6.48
C GLU A 20 0.38 13.34 6.88
N LEU A 21 -0.41 12.27 6.76
CA LEU A 21 0.05 10.92 7.07
C LEU A 21 1.23 10.47 6.19
N LEU A 22 1.20 10.80 4.89
CA LEU A 22 2.28 10.50 3.96
C LEU A 22 3.58 11.18 4.39
N ALA A 23 3.52 12.47 4.78
CA ALA A 23 4.68 13.21 5.25
C ALA A 23 5.26 12.61 6.54
N GLU A 24 4.40 12.20 7.48
CA GLU A 24 4.84 11.53 8.70
C GLU A 24 5.50 10.18 8.44
N LEU A 25 4.99 9.40 7.46
CA LEU A 25 5.60 8.14 7.06
C LEU A 25 6.95 8.35 6.39
N VAL A 26 7.08 9.36 5.53
CA VAL A 26 8.33 9.76 4.90
C VAL A 26 9.37 10.15 5.95
N ASP A 27 9.00 11.00 6.92
CA ASP A 27 9.88 11.41 8.02
C ASP A 27 10.34 10.23 8.87
N ALA A 28 9.42 9.30 9.18
CA ALA A 28 9.72 8.15 10.04
C ALA A 28 10.55 7.05 9.35
N THR A 29 10.44 6.90 8.03
CA THR A 29 11.09 5.79 7.29
C THR A 29 12.30 6.24 6.46
N GLY A 30 12.41 7.53 6.16
CA GLY A 30 13.45 8.07 5.28
C GLY A 30 13.25 7.73 3.80
N ILE A 31 12.09 7.18 3.40
CA ILE A 31 11.81 6.89 1.99
C ILE A 31 11.65 8.18 1.19
N GLU A 32 12.07 8.15 -0.07
CA GLU A 32 11.76 9.22 -1.01
C GLU A 32 10.44 8.95 -1.73
N VAL A 33 9.58 9.96 -1.84
CA VAL A 33 8.32 9.91 -2.57
C VAL A 33 8.34 10.94 -3.70
N GLU A 34 7.80 10.57 -4.86
CA GLU A 34 7.66 11.47 -5.99
C GLU A 34 6.82 12.71 -5.63
N SER A 35 7.31 13.90 -6.03
CA SER A 35 6.64 15.17 -5.75
C SER A 35 5.32 15.32 -6.53
N GLU A 36 5.22 14.66 -7.68
CA GLU A 36 4.03 14.69 -8.54
C GLU A 36 3.30 13.35 -8.49
N TYR A 37 1.96 13.43 -8.51
CA TYR A 37 1.11 12.26 -8.69
C TYR A 37 0.67 12.18 -10.14
N ALA A 38 1.45 11.46 -10.95
CA ALA A 38 1.19 11.35 -12.38
C ALA A 38 -0.16 10.64 -12.67
N GLU A 39 -0.85 11.09 -13.71
CA GLU A 39 -2.19 10.58 -14.10
C GLU A 39 -2.21 9.06 -14.32
N VAL A 40 -1.11 8.48 -14.83
CA VAL A 40 -1.00 7.03 -15.01
C VAL A 40 -1.10 6.29 -13.67
N PHE A 41 -0.45 6.80 -12.62
CA PHE A 41 -0.55 6.21 -11.28
C PHE A 41 -1.95 6.42 -10.70
N ALA A 42 -2.53 7.61 -10.89
CA ALA A 42 -3.91 7.91 -10.49
C ALA A 42 -4.94 6.93 -11.08
N ARG A 43 -4.80 6.58 -12.37
CA ARG A 43 -5.64 5.58 -13.04
C ARG A 43 -5.41 4.16 -12.51
N LEU A 44 -4.16 3.78 -12.27
CA LEU A 44 -3.82 2.46 -11.71
C LEU A 44 -4.37 2.29 -10.29
N ASP A 45 -4.21 3.30 -9.44
CA ASP A 45 -4.69 3.24 -8.07
C ASP A 45 -6.21 3.35 -7.97
N SER A 46 -6.86 4.11 -8.86
CA SER A 46 -8.32 4.10 -8.99
C SER A 46 -8.83 2.70 -9.37
N THR A 47 -8.09 1.97 -10.20
CA THR A 47 -8.40 0.58 -10.53
C THR A 47 -8.28 -0.33 -9.30
N LYS A 48 -7.34 -0.08 -8.38
CA LYS A 48 -7.23 -0.83 -7.13
C LYS A 48 -8.43 -0.58 -6.22
N ILE A 49 -8.87 0.67 -6.07
CA ILE A 49 -10.08 1.03 -5.31
C ILE A 49 -11.30 0.28 -5.84
N VAL A 50 -11.51 0.31 -7.17
CA VAL A 50 -12.62 -0.39 -7.82
C VAL A 50 -12.53 -1.91 -7.62
N LYS A 51 -11.34 -2.51 -7.74
CA LYS A 51 -11.14 -3.95 -7.51
C LYS A 51 -11.41 -4.36 -6.06
N ALA A 52 -11.05 -3.51 -5.11
CA ALA A 52 -11.30 -3.72 -3.68
C ALA A 52 -12.78 -3.60 -3.32
N LYS A 53 -13.62 -3.02 -4.21
CA LYS A 53 -15.05 -2.76 -3.96
C LYS A 53 -15.28 -1.94 -2.68
N VAL A 54 -14.36 -1.02 -2.40
CA VAL A 54 -14.43 -0.09 -1.26
C VAL A 54 -14.89 1.28 -1.75
N ASP A 55 -15.71 1.96 -0.94
CA ASP A 55 -16.15 3.31 -1.23
C ASP A 55 -15.07 4.34 -0.88
N VAL A 56 -15.00 5.44 -1.64
CA VAL A 56 -14.03 6.52 -1.38
C VAL A 56 -14.35 7.21 -0.05
N ASP A 57 -15.62 7.39 0.28
CA ASP A 57 -16.05 8.01 1.54
C ASP A 57 -15.67 7.15 2.73
N ASP A 58 -15.77 5.82 2.60
CA ASP A 58 -15.31 4.88 3.63
C ASP A 58 -13.78 4.97 3.83
N LEU A 59 -13.01 4.99 2.74
CA LEU A 59 -11.54 5.14 2.83
C LEU A 59 -11.16 6.47 3.49
N MET A 60 -11.85 7.57 3.14
CA MET A 60 -11.63 8.89 3.75
C MET A 60 -12.04 8.92 5.23
N PHE A 61 -13.13 8.24 5.59
CA PHE A 61 -13.57 8.11 6.98
C PHE A 61 -12.55 7.35 7.82
N ILE A 62 -12.03 6.23 7.30
CA ILE A 62 -11.00 5.43 7.98
C ILE A 62 -9.71 6.24 8.13
N LEU A 63 -9.29 6.93 7.07
CA LEU A 63 -8.10 7.78 7.08
C LEU A 63 -8.15 8.88 8.15
N THR A 64 -9.31 9.50 8.32
CA THR A 64 -9.50 10.61 9.28
C THR A 64 -9.78 10.12 10.70
N SER A 65 -10.52 9.02 10.86
CA SER A 65 -10.93 8.53 12.18
C SER A 65 -9.94 7.56 12.81
N GLN A 66 -9.06 6.96 12.00
CA GLN A 66 -8.13 5.89 12.43
C GLN A 66 -6.69 6.14 11.94
N MET A 67 -6.30 7.40 11.76
CA MET A 67 -5.00 7.80 11.22
C MET A 67 -3.82 7.12 11.94
N ASP A 68 -3.82 7.10 13.27
CA ASP A 68 -2.76 6.47 14.08
C ASP A 68 -2.65 4.95 13.88
N LEU A 69 -3.77 4.28 13.58
CA LEU A 69 -3.78 2.85 13.30
C LEU A 69 -3.18 2.58 11.91
N ILE A 70 -3.57 3.36 10.90
CA ILE A 70 -3.03 3.25 9.55
C ILE A 70 -1.53 3.56 9.53
N LYS A 71 -1.10 4.57 10.29
CA LYS A 71 0.32 4.92 10.45
C LYS A 71 1.11 3.74 11.01
N ARG A 72 0.68 3.19 12.14
CA ARG A 72 1.34 2.03 12.78
C ARG A 72 1.37 0.81 11.87
N TYR A 73 0.26 0.52 11.19
CA TYR A 73 0.18 -0.56 10.21
C TYR A 73 1.17 -0.34 9.06
N SER A 74 1.19 0.86 8.47
CA SER A 74 2.07 1.18 7.33
C SER A 74 3.54 1.08 7.70
N LEU A 75 3.93 1.56 8.89
CA LEU A 75 5.30 1.42 9.42
C LEU A 75 5.68 -0.04 9.67
N SER A 76 4.79 -0.81 10.30
CA SER A 76 5.02 -2.22 10.59
C SER A 76 5.16 -3.03 9.30
N LYS A 77 4.33 -2.73 8.29
CA LYS A 77 4.40 -3.36 6.96
C LYS A 77 5.70 -3.00 6.25
N PHE A 78 6.10 -1.73 6.30
CA PHE A 78 7.37 -1.29 5.71
C PHE A 78 8.55 -2.06 6.29
N GLN A 79 8.66 -2.14 7.62
CA GLN A 79 9.71 -2.89 8.32
C GLN A 79 9.71 -4.39 7.97
N ALA A 80 8.54 -5.03 8.01
CA ALA A 80 8.42 -6.46 7.73
C ALA A 80 8.83 -6.83 6.30
N LEU A 81 8.63 -5.93 5.32
CA LEU A 81 9.04 -6.17 3.94
C LEU A 81 10.51 -5.85 3.69
N SER A 82 11.11 -4.93 4.45
CA SER A 82 12.55 -4.69 4.43
C SER A 82 13.34 -5.88 5.01
N ASP A 83 12.81 -6.53 6.05
CA ASP A 83 13.45 -7.70 6.68
C ASP A 83 13.39 -8.96 5.80
N GLU A 84 12.40 -9.09 4.91
CA GLU A 84 12.28 -10.22 3.96
C GLU A 84 13.30 -10.17 2.80
N GLU A 85 13.96 -9.03 2.56
CA GLU A 85 15.01 -8.92 1.53
C GLU A 85 16.30 -9.66 1.91
N ASP A 86 16.56 -9.85 3.21
CA ASP A 86 17.72 -10.61 3.70
C ASP A 86 17.51 -12.14 3.66
N ASP A 87 16.29 -12.62 3.44
CA ASP A 87 15.88 -14.03 3.54
C ASP A 87 15.68 -14.71 2.16
N GLN A 88 16.24 -14.15 1.08
CA GLN A 88 16.23 -14.80 -0.23
C GLN A 88 17.21 -15.98 -0.26
N GLU A 89 16.73 -17.14 0.17
CA GLU A 89 17.42 -18.43 0.10
C GLU A 89 17.48 -18.90 -1.37
N TYR A 90 18.38 -18.31 -2.15
CA TYR A 90 18.70 -18.83 -3.48
C TYR A 90 19.40 -20.19 -3.32
N PRO A 91 18.97 -21.24 -4.04
CA PRO A 91 19.71 -22.50 -4.03
C PRO A 91 21.14 -22.24 -4.52
N VAL A 92 22.12 -22.87 -3.87
CA VAL A 92 23.56 -22.70 -4.18
C VAL A 92 23.79 -22.88 -5.69
N GLY A 93 24.22 -21.81 -6.36
CA GLY A 93 24.50 -21.79 -7.81
C GLY A 93 23.35 -21.30 -8.71
N ALA A 94 22.20 -20.93 -8.15
CA ALA A 94 21.10 -20.25 -8.85
C ALA A 94 20.88 -18.82 -8.32
N GLU A 95 21.89 -18.24 -7.67
CA GLU A 95 21.89 -16.82 -7.37
C GLU A 95 21.78 -16.07 -8.71
N PRO A 96 20.73 -15.26 -8.92
CA PRO A 96 20.67 -14.41 -10.08
C PRO A 96 21.87 -13.47 -10.06
N SER A 97 22.42 -13.22 -11.25
CA SER A 97 23.42 -12.16 -11.41
C SER A 97 22.89 -10.87 -10.79
N GLY A 98 23.75 -9.99 -10.27
CA GLY A 98 23.32 -8.81 -9.50
C GLY A 98 22.31 -7.88 -10.20
N ASP A 99 22.12 -8.04 -11.51
CA ASP A 99 21.10 -7.35 -12.32
C ASP A 99 19.72 -8.05 -12.38
N GLU A 100 19.64 -9.34 -12.06
CA GLU A 100 18.43 -10.18 -12.11
C GLU A 100 17.82 -10.48 -10.74
N ARG A 101 18.49 -10.14 -9.63
CA ARG A 101 17.76 -9.97 -8.35
C ARG A 101 16.64 -9.00 -8.66
N SER A 102 15.40 -9.34 -8.32
CA SER A 102 14.32 -8.36 -8.39
C SER A 102 14.75 -7.17 -7.53
N LYS A 103 15.30 -6.14 -8.19
CA LYS A 103 15.64 -4.83 -7.65
C LYS A 103 14.32 -4.16 -7.29
N THR A 104 13.60 -4.74 -6.35
CA THR A 104 12.33 -4.21 -5.91
C THR A 104 12.69 -3.13 -4.90
N LEU A 105 13.01 -1.94 -5.41
CA LEU A 105 13.04 -0.67 -4.67
C LEU A 105 14.27 -0.28 -3.83
N SER A 106 15.47 -0.82 -4.04
CA SER A 106 16.65 -0.25 -3.37
C SER A 106 17.13 1.10 -3.96
N VAL A 107 16.53 1.63 -5.04
CA VAL A 107 17.02 2.86 -5.72
C VAL A 107 15.91 3.73 -6.35
N GLY A 108 14.63 3.53 -6.01
CA GLY A 108 13.50 4.24 -6.65
C GLY A 108 12.65 5.04 -5.67
N LYS A 109 12.17 6.21 -6.10
CA LYS A 109 11.17 6.96 -5.34
C LYS A 109 9.83 6.23 -5.36
N TYR A 110 9.16 6.18 -4.23
CA TYR A 110 7.79 5.68 -4.14
C TYR A 110 6.83 6.63 -4.85
N SER A 111 5.80 6.09 -5.51
CA SER A 111 4.70 6.93 -5.97
C SER A 111 3.87 7.41 -4.78
N GLN A 112 3.23 8.58 -4.89
CA GLN A 112 2.36 9.09 -3.82
C GLN A 112 1.23 8.11 -3.44
N GLY A 113 0.80 7.24 -4.37
CA GLY A 113 -0.24 6.24 -4.15
C GLY A 113 0.17 5.02 -3.33
N PHE A 114 1.42 4.92 -2.84
CA PHE A 114 1.83 3.76 -2.04
C PHE A 114 1.00 3.65 -0.75
N LEU A 115 0.77 4.77 -0.05
CA LEU A 115 -0.05 4.80 1.17
C LEU A 115 -1.50 4.42 0.89
N LEU A 116 -2.05 4.75 -0.28
CA LEU A 116 -3.39 4.34 -0.69
C LEU A 116 -3.52 2.82 -0.79
N THR A 117 -2.46 2.12 -1.21
CA THR A 117 -2.46 0.65 -1.20
C THR A 117 -2.55 0.11 0.23
N ASN A 118 -1.81 0.70 1.17
CA ASN A 118 -1.90 0.33 2.59
C ASN A 118 -3.29 0.64 3.16
N LEU A 119 -3.87 1.79 2.81
CA LEU A 119 -5.20 2.18 3.27
C LEU A 119 -6.28 1.18 2.79
N ILE A 120 -6.24 0.76 1.52
CA ILE A 120 -7.16 -0.24 0.97
C ILE A 120 -7.04 -1.58 1.71
N GLU A 121 -5.82 -2.07 1.89
CA GLU A 121 -5.60 -3.34 2.60
C GLU A 121 -6.04 -3.28 4.06
N PHE A 122 -5.77 -2.17 4.75
CA PHE A 122 -6.21 -1.94 6.12
C PHE A 122 -7.74 -1.92 6.22
N ALA A 123 -8.41 -1.22 5.30
CA ALA A 123 -9.87 -1.19 5.22
C ALA A 123 -10.46 -2.59 5.02
N LEU A 124 -9.88 -3.38 4.10
CA LEU A 124 -10.33 -4.75 3.85
C LEU A 124 -10.02 -5.69 5.03
N ALA A 125 -8.90 -5.49 5.72
CA ALA A 125 -8.56 -6.24 6.92
C ALA A 125 -9.59 -6.01 8.03
N MET A 126 -10.07 -4.77 8.21
CA MET A 126 -11.16 -4.46 9.14
C MET A 126 -12.48 -5.11 8.74
N SER A 127 -12.76 -5.23 7.45
CA SER A 127 -13.94 -5.94 6.94
C SER A 127 -13.84 -7.47 7.09
N GLY A 128 -12.64 -7.98 7.30
CA GLY A 128 -12.37 -9.38 7.63
C GLY A 128 -11.37 -10.06 6.69
N HIS A 129 -10.83 -11.19 7.17
CA HIS A 129 -9.81 -11.96 6.48
C HIS A 129 -10.20 -12.34 5.04
N GLU A 130 -11.42 -12.83 4.83
CA GLU A 130 -11.89 -13.28 3.51
C GLU A 130 -11.97 -12.12 2.50
N CYS A 131 -12.42 -10.93 2.93
CA CYS A 131 -12.49 -9.74 2.09
C CYS A 131 -11.09 -9.33 1.60
N LEU A 132 -10.12 -9.31 2.51
CA LEU A 132 -8.73 -9.04 2.15
C LEU A 132 -8.18 -10.14 1.23
N LEU A 133 -8.38 -11.41 1.54
CA LEU A 133 -7.88 -12.53 0.73
C LEU A 133 -8.42 -12.49 -0.71
N GLU A 134 -9.69 -12.18 -0.91
CA GLU A 134 -10.29 -12.03 -2.24
C GLU A 134 -9.58 -10.94 -3.04
N TYR A 135 -9.38 -9.77 -2.42
CA TYR A 135 -8.66 -8.66 -3.05
C TYR A 135 -7.20 -9.00 -3.39
N ILE A 136 -6.45 -9.61 -2.47
CA ILE A 136 -5.05 -10.01 -2.70
C ILE A 136 -4.95 -10.99 -3.88
N LYS A 137 -5.90 -11.94 -4.01
CA LYS A 137 -6.00 -12.83 -5.17
C LYS A 137 -6.31 -12.08 -6.47
N LEU A 138 -7.20 -11.08 -6.44
CA LEU A 138 -7.51 -10.23 -7.60
C LEU A 138 -6.31 -9.40 -8.06
N CYS A 139 -5.46 -8.98 -7.12
CA CYS A 139 -4.18 -8.33 -7.39
C CYS A 139 -3.09 -9.28 -7.88
N ARG A 140 -3.38 -10.60 -7.92
CA ARG A 140 -2.46 -11.67 -8.36
C ARG A 140 -1.15 -11.70 -7.55
N ILE A 141 -1.22 -11.37 -6.27
CA ILE A 141 -0.06 -11.43 -5.37
C ILE A 141 0.28 -12.90 -5.09
N PRO A 142 1.54 -13.34 -5.31
CA PRO A 142 1.98 -14.69 -4.97
C PRO A 142 1.75 -15.01 -3.49
N HIS A 143 1.53 -16.30 -3.18
CA HIS A 143 1.29 -16.74 -1.80
C HIS A 143 0.18 -15.95 -1.08
N ALA A 144 -0.89 -15.55 -1.81
CA ALA A 144 -1.95 -14.66 -1.34
C ALA A 144 -2.44 -14.94 0.09
N LYS A 145 -2.64 -16.22 0.47
CA LYS A 145 -3.05 -16.58 1.83
C LYS A 145 -2.00 -16.18 2.88
N LYS A 146 -0.73 -16.53 2.68
CA LYS A 146 0.38 -16.16 3.58
C LYS A 146 0.48 -14.63 3.71
N TYR A 147 0.37 -13.93 2.59
CA TYR A 147 0.39 -12.46 2.58
C TYR A 147 -0.79 -11.88 3.37
N THR A 148 -2.03 -12.36 3.13
CA THR A 148 -3.20 -11.95 3.91
C THR A 148 -3.01 -12.19 5.41
N ASP A 149 -2.53 -13.36 5.81
CA ASP A 149 -2.28 -13.70 7.22
C ASP A 149 -1.26 -12.72 7.86
N GLN A 150 -0.22 -12.35 7.11
CA GLN A 150 0.77 -11.36 7.53
C GLN A 150 0.16 -9.96 7.67
N ILE A 151 -0.63 -9.51 6.70
CA ILE A 151 -1.31 -8.20 6.77
C ILE A 151 -2.25 -8.14 7.98
N ILE A 152 -3.07 -9.16 8.22
CA ILE A 152 -3.96 -9.23 9.40
C ILE A 152 -3.18 -9.17 10.71
N LYS A 153 -2.02 -9.84 10.78
CA LYS A 153 -1.15 -9.75 11.96
C LYS A 153 -0.60 -8.33 12.16
N LEU A 154 -0.22 -7.65 11.07
CA LEU A 154 0.36 -6.31 11.10
C LEU A 154 -0.65 -5.21 11.43
N THR A 155 -1.94 -5.40 11.12
CA THR A 155 -2.98 -4.43 11.51
C THR A 155 -3.23 -4.41 13.02
N GLY A 156 -2.83 -5.46 13.73
CA GLY A 156 -3.07 -5.59 15.18
C GLY A 156 -4.56 -5.76 15.53
N LEU A 157 -5.40 -6.17 14.57
CA LEU A 157 -6.84 -6.40 14.74
C LEU A 157 -7.15 -7.81 15.32
N GLY A 158 -6.17 -8.44 15.97
CA GLY A 158 -6.26 -9.78 16.54
C GLY A 158 -6.56 -9.81 18.04
#